data_AF-A0A6Q2XCN0-F1
#
_entry.id   AF-A0A6Q2XCN0-F1
#
_cell.length_a   1.000
_cell.length_b   1.000
_cell.length_c   1.000
_cell.angle_alpha   90.00
_cell.angle_beta   90.00
_cell.angle_gamma   90.00
#
_symmetry.space_group_name_H-M   'P 1'
#
loop_
_entity.id
_entity.type
_entity.pdbx_description
1 polymer ?
#
loop_
_entity_poly.entity_id
_entity_poly.type
_entity_poly.pdbx_seq_one_letter_code
_entity_poly.pdbx_strand_id
1 'polypeptide(L)'
;MGATSNNSTLNVTYDEIQYVITLTTFSIGFPLILLAIYAMYFLIRADHMAPIYVINLLIADFIQISVRLIVLFDLWGIVGNLIEFFGISASISFMVCIALERYIVIAFPLWYRFRRNIKYSLIVSSIVWVFPFIQIVLFWAFSSVSFILFAVMLLIPFPLLVFFLVSTLKALSVSISVPAVEQKRIIGTLGLVLGNYTLLFLPLTIQYLISGISGTENVYIGTILEGFSPLVDPLLYVFMRKGAKDTLLAFPCFDKLMGEQEQSQVTNMTDIEGSG
;
A
#
# COMPACT_ATOMS: atom_id res chain seq x y z
N MET A 1 11.43 -19.68 -37.13
CA MET A 1 12.71 -19.56 -36.38
C MET A 1 12.91 -18.20 -35.69
N GLY A 2 12.34 -17.09 -36.17
CA GLY A 2 12.47 -15.78 -35.50
C GLY A 2 11.53 -15.51 -34.29
N ALA A 3 10.37 -16.17 -34.21
CA ALA A 3 9.44 -15.98 -33.07
C ALA A 3 9.93 -16.67 -31.79
N THR A 4 10.61 -17.81 -31.92
CA THR A 4 11.14 -18.59 -30.80
C THR A 4 12.36 -17.93 -30.14
N SER A 5 13.23 -17.28 -30.92
CA SER A 5 14.36 -16.51 -30.38
C SER A 5 13.89 -15.28 -29.60
N ASN A 6 12.90 -14.55 -30.11
CA ASN A 6 12.41 -13.32 -29.49
C ASN A 6 11.68 -13.59 -28.17
N ASN A 7 10.92 -14.69 -28.06
CA ASN A 7 10.28 -15.07 -26.81
C ASN A 7 11.32 -15.51 -25.77
N SER A 8 12.37 -16.23 -26.18
CA SER A 8 13.42 -16.66 -25.25
C SER A 8 14.22 -15.48 -24.69
N THR A 9 14.56 -14.48 -25.51
CA THR A 9 15.29 -13.30 -25.03
C THR A 9 14.42 -12.41 -24.14
N LEU A 10 13.13 -12.29 -24.46
CA LEU A 10 12.19 -11.51 -23.65
C LEU A 10 11.97 -12.14 -22.27
N ASN A 11 11.89 -13.47 -22.19
CA ASN A 11 11.76 -14.19 -20.91
C ASN A 11 13.03 -14.03 -20.05
N VAL A 12 14.22 -14.18 -20.63
CA VAL A 12 15.49 -13.96 -19.91
C VAL A 12 15.58 -12.53 -19.36
N THR A 13 15.23 -11.53 -20.19
CA THR A 13 15.24 -10.13 -19.76
C THR A 13 14.22 -9.88 -18.64
N TYR A 14 13.04 -10.51 -18.70
CA TYR A 14 12.02 -10.41 -17.66
C TYR A 14 12.50 -11.00 -16.33
N ASP A 15 13.10 -12.19 -16.36
CA ASP A 15 13.62 -12.86 -15.17
C ASP A 15 14.72 -12.03 -14.48
N GLU A 16 15.62 -11.42 -15.26
CA GLU A 16 16.64 -10.48 -14.75
C GLU A 16 16.00 -9.25 -14.08
N ILE A 17 14.96 -8.67 -14.70
CA ILE A 17 14.25 -7.52 -14.13
C ILE A 17 13.54 -7.91 -12.83
N GLN A 18 12.82 -9.05 -12.81
CA GLN A 18 12.14 -9.55 -11.62
C GLN A 18 13.12 -9.84 -10.48
N TYR A 19 14.30 -10.38 -10.79
CA TYR A 19 15.37 -10.60 -9.82
C TYR A 19 15.80 -9.29 -9.16
N VAL A 20 16.10 -8.25 -9.97
CA VAL A 20 16.53 -6.95 -9.46
C VAL A 20 15.44 -6.29 -8.62
N ILE A 21 14.18 -6.32 -9.08
CA ILE A 21 13.04 -5.74 -8.36
C ILE A 21 12.85 -6.45 -7.03
N THR A 22 12.82 -7.77 -7.02
CA THR A 22 12.60 -8.55 -5.80
C THR A 22 13.68 -8.25 -4.75
N LEU A 23 14.95 -8.23 -5.15
CA LEU A 23 16.05 -7.93 -4.23
C LEU A 23 16.00 -6.49 -3.72
N THR A 24 15.67 -5.53 -4.60
CA THR A 24 15.57 -4.11 -4.25
C THR A 24 14.40 -3.87 -3.30
N THR A 25 13.22 -4.39 -3.62
CA THR A 25 12.02 -4.28 -2.80
C THR A 25 12.21 -5.00 -1.47
N PHE A 26 12.88 -6.15 -1.43
CA PHE A 26 13.22 -6.80 -0.16
C PHE A 26 14.16 -5.94 0.68
N SER A 27 15.26 -5.47 0.10
CA SER A 27 16.29 -4.72 0.83
C SER A 27 15.80 -3.38 1.39
N ILE A 28 14.93 -2.68 0.65
CA ILE A 28 14.40 -1.37 1.04
C ILE A 28 13.05 -1.49 1.74
N GLY A 29 12.15 -2.32 1.20
CA GLY A 29 10.78 -2.47 1.69
C GLY A 29 10.70 -3.17 3.03
N PHE A 30 11.50 -4.22 3.27
CA PHE A 30 11.52 -4.93 4.54
C PHE A 30 11.83 -4.00 5.74
N PRO A 31 12.95 -3.24 5.76
CA PRO A 31 13.23 -2.33 6.87
C PRO A 31 12.18 -1.21 6.96
N LEU A 32 11.66 -0.72 5.83
CA LEU A 32 10.66 0.34 5.80
C LEU A 32 9.32 -0.11 6.41
N ILE A 33 8.86 -1.31 6.08
CA ILE A 33 7.64 -1.92 6.64
C ILE A 33 7.81 -2.17 8.14
N LEU A 34 8.94 -2.75 8.56
CA LEU A 34 9.21 -2.97 9.99
C LEU A 34 9.26 -1.65 10.77
N LEU A 35 9.90 -0.63 10.21
CA LEU A 35 9.96 0.71 10.80
C LEU A 35 8.56 1.32 10.95
N ALA A 36 7.73 1.20 9.92
CA ALA A 36 6.37 1.72 9.95
C ALA A 36 5.46 0.96 10.93
N ILE A 37 5.57 -0.37 11.01
CA ILE A 37 4.86 -1.18 12.02
C ILE A 37 5.31 -0.80 13.43
N TYR A 38 6.62 -0.66 13.66
CA TYR A 38 7.17 -0.25 14.96
C TYR A 38 6.67 1.15 15.38
N ALA A 39 6.71 2.11 14.46
CA ALA A 39 6.21 3.46 14.70
C ALA A 39 4.70 3.48 15.01
N MET A 40 3.91 2.64 14.32
CA MET A 40 2.48 2.49 14.58
C MET A 40 2.19 1.78 15.92
N TYR A 41 2.98 0.79 16.31
CA TYR A 41 2.83 0.11 17.60
C TYR A 41 3.03 1.08 18.78
N PHE A 42 4.05 1.93 18.70
CA PHE A 42 4.26 2.98 19.70
C PHE A 42 3.09 3.98 19.73
N LEU A 43 2.51 4.29 18.57
CA LEU A 43 1.38 5.22 18.45
C LEU A 43 0.08 4.67 19.07
N ILE A 44 -0.18 3.36 18.95
CA ILE A 44 -1.33 2.70 19.60
C ILE A 44 -1.25 2.88 21.13
N ARG A 45 -0.05 2.83 21.71
CA ARG A 45 0.14 3.06 23.15
C ARG A 45 -0.09 4.52 23.56
N ALA A 46 -0.03 5.47 22.63
CA ALA A 46 -0.21 6.90 22.87
C ALA A 46 -1.67 7.40 22.64
N ASP A 47 -2.65 6.49 22.56
CA ASP A 47 -4.10 6.76 22.40
C ASP A 47 -4.48 7.61 21.17
N HIS A 48 -3.59 7.70 20.18
CA HIS A 48 -3.86 8.35 18.91
C HIS A 48 -4.43 7.32 17.93
N MET A 49 -5.63 7.62 17.37
CA MET A 49 -6.35 6.92 16.31
C MET A 49 -5.54 5.78 15.65
N ALA A 50 -5.68 4.55 16.18
CA ALA A 50 -4.91 3.40 15.71
C ALA A 50 -5.22 3.11 14.23
N PRO A 51 -4.24 3.21 13.31
CA PRO A 51 -4.46 2.99 11.89
C PRO A 51 -4.44 1.48 11.57
N ILE A 52 -5.35 0.72 12.16
CA ILE A 52 -5.38 -0.75 12.11
C ILE A 52 -5.41 -1.27 10.68
N TYR A 53 -6.14 -0.60 9.78
CA TYR A 53 -6.16 -0.97 8.37
C TYR A 53 -4.80 -0.76 7.68
N VAL A 54 -4.03 0.25 8.08
CA VAL A 54 -2.66 0.48 7.57
C VAL A 54 -1.71 -0.58 8.12
N ILE A 55 -1.85 -0.99 9.39
CA ILE A 55 -1.05 -2.08 9.96
C ILE A 55 -1.31 -3.38 9.19
N ASN A 56 -2.59 -3.69 8.93
CA ASN A 56 -2.92 -4.89 8.17
C ASN A 56 -2.47 -4.83 6.71
N LEU A 57 -2.52 -3.65 6.08
CA LEU A 57 -1.91 -3.41 4.77
C LEU A 57 -0.42 -3.74 4.80
N LEU A 58 0.33 -3.19 5.76
CA LEU A 58 1.77 -3.47 5.90
C LEU A 58 2.08 -4.93 6.21
N ILE A 59 1.20 -5.64 6.92
CA ILE A 59 1.33 -7.09 7.14
C ILE A 59 1.13 -7.85 5.82
N ALA A 60 0.15 -7.45 5.01
CA ALA A 60 -0.05 -8.03 3.68
C ALA A 60 1.17 -7.77 2.77
N ASP A 61 1.73 -6.56 2.79
CA ASP A 61 2.93 -6.21 2.02
C ASP A 61 4.16 -6.97 2.51
N PHE A 62 4.28 -7.20 3.83
CA PHE A 62 5.33 -8.03 4.40
C PHE A 62 5.25 -9.48 3.89
N ILE A 63 4.04 -10.03 3.81
CA ILE A 63 3.80 -11.37 3.25
C ILE A 63 4.22 -11.39 1.78
N GLN A 64 3.82 -10.39 0.99
CA GLN A 64 4.19 -10.29 -0.43
C GLN A 64 5.72 -10.27 -0.63
N ILE A 65 6.43 -9.36 0.07
CA ILE A 65 7.89 -9.24 -0.03
C ILE A 65 8.57 -10.57 0.34
N SER A 66 8.15 -11.18 1.45
CA SER A 66 8.76 -12.39 1.97
C SER A 66 8.59 -13.56 1.00
N VAL A 67 7.37 -13.72 0.47
CA VAL A 67 7.04 -14.83 -0.43
C VAL A 67 7.68 -14.63 -1.79
N ARG A 68 7.71 -13.40 -2.33
CA ARG A 68 8.38 -13.11 -3.61
C ARG A 68 9.86 -13.44 -3.56
N LEU A 69 10.53 -13.17 -2.44
CA LEU A 69 11.92 -13.58 -2.22
C LEU A 69 12.05 -15.12 -2.22
N ILE A 70 11.14 -15.84 -1.58
CA ILE A 70 11.16 -17.31 -1.53
C ILE A 70 10.94 -17.90 -2.93
N VAL A 71 9.95 -17.39 -3.68
CA VAL A 71 9.66 -17.79 -5.06
C VAL A 71 10.84 -17.53 -6.00
N LEU A 72 11.58 -16.43 -5.79
CA LEU A 72 12.79 -16.11 -6.57
C LEU A 72 13.86 -17.21 -6.50
N PHE A 73 13.98 -17.89 -5.37
CA PHE A 73 14.93 -19.00 -5.18
C PHE A 73 14.34 -20.36 -5.56
N ASP A 74 13.23 -20.37 -6.30
CA ASP A 74 12.47 -21.56 -6.71
C ASP A 74 12.04 -22.42 -5.51
N LEU A 75 11.81 -21.78 -4.38
CA LEU A 75 11.27 -22.40 -3.19
C LEU A 75 9.75 -22.23 -3.23
N TRP A 76 9.02 -23.32 -2.96
CA TRP A 76 7.56 -23.34 -2.75
C TRP A 76 6.67 -23.19 -3.98
N GLY A 77 7.21 -23.06 -5.20
CA GLY A 77 6.49 -23.21 -6.48
C GLY A 77 5.07 -22.65 -6.49
N ILE A 78 4.07 -23.49 -6.79
CA ILE A 78 2.65 -23.11 -6.84
C ILE A 78 2.14 -22.53 -5.51
N VAL A 79 2.61 -23.04 -4.38
CA VAL A 79 2.20 -22.55 -3.05
C VAL A 79 2.68 -21.11 -2.85
N GLY A 80 3.90 -20.79 -3.29
CA GLY A 80 4.42 -19.42 -3.28
C GLY A 80 3.52 -18.47 -4.06
N ASN A 81 3.16 -18.81 -5.30
CA ASN A 81 2.27 -18.00 -6.14
C ASN A 81 0.89 -17.76 -5.51
N LEU A 82 0.34 -18.77 -4.82
CA LEU A 82 -0.95 -18.63 -4.11
C LEU A 82 -0.85 -17.67 -2.92
N ILE A 83 0.26 -17.70 -2.18
CA ILE A 83 0.46 -16.80 -1.04
C ILE A 83 0.78 -15.37 -1.53
N GLU A 84 1.50 -15.22 -2.63
CA GLU A 84 1.69 -13.91 -3.27
C GLU A 84 0.35 -13.29 -3.68
N PHE A 85 -0.49 -14.07 -4.37
CA PHE A 85 -1.86 -13.64 -4.70
C PHE A 85 -2.68 -13.27 -3.47
N PHE A 86 -2.59 -14.08 -2.40
CA PHE A 86 -3.24 -13.79 -1.12
C PHE A 86 -2.82 -12.42 -0.56
N GLY A 87 -1.52 -12.13 -0.62
CA GLY A 87 -0.96 -10.85 -0.21
C GLY A 87 -1.48 -9.69 -1.06
N ILE A 88 -1.47 -9.80 -2.39
CA ILE A 88 -1.96 -8.77 -3.32
C ILE A 88 -3.43 -8.42 -3.04
N SER A 89 -4.26 -9.47 -2.93
CA SER A 89 -5.69 -9.30 -2.65
C SER A 89 -5.94 -8.66 -1.28
N ALA A 90 -5.21 -9.08 -0.26
CA ALA A 90 -5.31 -8.48 1.07
C ALA A 90 -4.94 -6.99 1.04
N SER A 91 -3.84 -6.61 0.38
CA SER A 91 -3.40 -5.22 0.28
C SER A 91 -4.46 -4.34 -0.40
N ILE A 92 -5.00 -4.78 -1.54
CA ILE A 92 -6.09 -4.04 -2.23
C ILE A 92 -7.33 -3.93 -1.34
N SER A 93 -7.69 -4.99 -0.62
CA SER A 93 -8.85 -4.97 0.26
C SER A 93 -8.68 -4.00 1.43
N PHE A 94 -7.46 -3.92 2.01
CA PHE A 94 -7.15 -2.95 3.05
C PHE A 94 -7.05 -1.52 2.52
N MET A 95 -6.60 -1.30 1.28
CA MET A 95 -6.69 0.01 0.62
C MET A 95 -8.13 0.51 0.53
N VAL A 96 -9.06 -0.35 0.13
CA VAL A 96 -10.50 -0.03 0.09
C VAL A 96 -11.01 0.29 1.50
N CYS A 97 -10.59 -0.46 2.52
CA CYS A 97 -10.96 -0.18 3.92
C CYS A 97 -10.42 1.17 4.42
N ILE A 98 -9.18 1.52 4.07
CA ILE A 98 -8.58 2.83 4.40
C ILE A 98 -9.40 3.94 3.74
N ALA A 99 -9.72 3.80 2.45
CA ALA A 99 -10.50 4.79 1.72
C ALA A 99 -11.92 4.95 2.29
N LEU A 100 -12.58 3.84 2.62
CA LEU A 100 -13.90 3.83 3.26
C LEU A 100 -13.85 4.51 4.63
N GLU A 101 -12.85 4.21 5.46
CA GLU A 101 -12.70 4.83 6.78
C GLU A 101 -12.57 6.35 6.65
N ARG A 102 -11.71 6.82 5.74
CA ARG A 102 -11.52 8.26 5.49
C ARG A 102 -12.79 8.94 4.98
N TYR A 103 -13.55 8.27 4.13
CA TYR A 103 -14.85 8.76 3.67
C TYR A 103 -15.88 8.87 4.81
N ILE A 104 -16.03 7.83 5.65
CA ILE A 104 -17.00 7.82 6.75
C ILE A 104 -16.72 8.93 7.77
N VAL A 105 -15.43 9.23 8.05
CA VAL A 105 -15.04 10.32 8.96
C VAL A 105 -15.63 11.66 8.52
N ILE A 106 -15.69 11.93 7.21
CA ILE A 106 -16.20 13.19 6.66
C ILE A 106 -17.70 13.15 6.44
N ALA A 107 -18.23 12.07 5.87
CA ALA A 107 -19.63 11.97 5.53
C ALA A 107 -20.54 11.81 6.77
N PHE A 108 -20.06 11.09 7.80
CA PHE A 108 -20.85 10.75 8.99
C PHE A 108 -20.05 10.92 10.30
N PRO A 109 -19.65 12.16 10.66
CA PRO A 109 -18.73 12.41 11.78
C PRO A 109 -19.30 11.98 13.14
N LEU A 110 -20.60 12.19 13.39
CA LEU A 110 -21.24 11.80 14.65
C LEU A 110 -21.30 10.27 14.79
N TRP A 111 -21.68 9.56 13.72
CA TRP A 111 -21.73 8.11 13.72
C TRP A 111 -20.34 7.50 13.89
N TYR A 112 -19.33 8.05 13.20
CA TYR A 112 -17.95 7.65 13.36
C TYR A 112 -17.49 7.83 14.82
N ARG A 113 -17.76 8.97 15.45
CA ARG A 113 -17.38 9.23 16.85
C ARG A 113 -17.93 8.20 17.83
N PHE A 114 -19.20 7.79 17.68
CA PHE A 114 -19.82 6.80 18.58
C PHE A 114 -19.39 5.36 18.29
N ARG A 115 -19.06 5.04 17.04
CA ARG A 115 -18.66 3.70 16.61
C ARG A 115 -17.14 3.51 16.54
N ARG A 116 -16.36 4.54 16.91
CA ARG A 116 -14.90 4.53 17.02
C ARG A 116 -14.44 3.63 18.16
N ASN A 117 -14.45 2.32 17.94
CA ASN A 117 -13.90 1.32 18.85
C ASN A 117 -12.93 0.42 18.08
N ILE A 118 -11.74 0.21 18.64
CA ILE A 118 -10.70 -0.69 18.12
C ILE A 118 -11.26 -2.08 17.79
N LYS A 119 -12.24 -2.55 18.58
CA LYS A 119 -12.91 -3.84 18.39
C LYS A 119 -13.59 -3.96 17.02
N TYR A 120 -14.26 -2.90 16.55
CA TYR A 120 -14.94 -2.95 15.26
C TYR A 120 -13.95 -3.03 14.10
N SER A 121 -12.87 -2.25 14.14
CA SER A 121 -11.84 -2.31 13.11
C SER A 121 -11.12 -3.66 13.07
N LEU A 122 -10.92 -4.31 14.23
CA LEU A 122 -10.39 -5.68 14.30
C LEU A 122 -11.36 -6.71 13.70
N ILE A 123 -12.66 -6.58 13.96
CA ILE A 123 -13.69 -7.46 13.37
C ILE A 123 -13.73 -7.28 11.86
N VAL A 124 -13.79 -6.04 11.36
CA VAL A 124 -13.78 -5.74 9.92
C VAL A 124 -12.51 -6.28 9.28
N SER A 125 -11.34 -6.05 9.88
CA SER A 125 -10.08 -6.60 9.40
C SER A 125 -10.09 -8.13 9.34
N SER A 126 -10.64 -8.81 10.35
CA SER A 126 -10.74 -10.27 10.34
C SER A 126 -11.62 -10.79 9.19
N ILE A 127 -12.71 -10.08 8.86
CA ILE A 127 -13.57 -10.39 7.71
C ILE A 127 -12.81 -10.16 6.39
N VAL A 128 -12.06 -9.06 6.29
CA VAL A 128 -11.26 -8.74 5.11
C VAL A 128 -10.19 -9.80 4.84
N TRP A 129 -9.56 -10.35 5.88
CA TRP A 129 -8.60 -11.45 5.73
C TRP A 129 -9.22 -12.75 5.20
N VAL A 130 -10.54 -12.94 5.31
CA VAL A 130 -11.24 -14.09 4.72
C VAL A 130 -11.43 -13.94 3.21
N PHE A 131 -11.47 -12.70 2.70
CA PHE A 131 -11.77 -12.42 1.29
C PHE A 131 -10.77 -13.05 0.30
N PRO A 132 -9.44 -12.97 0.49
CA PRO A 132 -8.48 -13.64 -0.38
C PRO A 132 -8.65 -15.17 -0.41
N PHE A 133 -9.04 -15.81 0.71
CA PHE A 133 -9.32 -17.25 0.72
C PHE A 133 -10.51 -17.60 -0.17
N ILE A 134 -11.57 -16.78 -0.15
CA ILE A 134 -12.73 -16.97 -1.04
C ILE A 134 -12.29 -16.88 -2.50
N GLN A 135 -11.42 -15.93 -2.85
CA GLN A 135 -10.90 -15.80 -4.21
C GLN A 135 -10.07 -17.02 -4.63
N ILE A 136 -9.23 -17.55 -3.74
CA ILE A 136 -8.47 -18.79 -4.01
C ILE A 136 -9.43 -19.97 -4.21
N VAL A 137 -10.50 -20.10 -3.42
CA VAL A 137 -11.50 -21.15 -3.62
C VAL A 137 -12.20 -20.99 -4.98
N LEU A 138 -12.56 -19.76 -5.37
CA LEU A 138 -13.17 -19.46 -6.66
C LEU A 138 -12.24 -19.79 -7.83
N PHE A 139 -10.94 -19.54 -7.68
CA PHE A 139 -9.92 -19.90 -8.67
C PHE A 139 -9.94 -21.38 -9.01
N TRP A 140 -9.95 -22.23 -7.97
CA TRP A 140 -9.98 -23.67 -8.12
C TRP A 140 -11.33 -24.17 -8.63
N ALA A 141 -12.44 -23.56 -8.18
CA ALA A 141 -13.79 -23.93 -8.61
C ALA A 141 -14.07 -23.60 -10.08
N PHE A 142 -13.48 -22.52 -10.61
CA PHE A 142 -13.74 -22.00 -11.96
C PHE A 142 -12.45 -21.92 -12.79
N SER A 143 -11.68 -23.01 -12.84
CA SER A 143 -10.36 -23.06 -13.48
C SER A 143 -10.36 -22.55 -14.94
N SER A 144 -11.42 -22.85 -15.71
CA SER A 144 -11.54 -22.46 -17.12
C SER A 144 -11.66 -20.96 -17.38
N VAL A 145 -12.10 -20.17 -16.40
CA VAL A 145 -12.30 -18.70 -16.53
C VAL A 145 -11.63 -17.92 -15.40
N SER A 146 -10.67 -18.57 -14.74
CA SER A 146 -9.99 -18.11 -13.53
C SER A 146 -9.37 -16.72 -13.68
N PHE A 147 -8.60 -16.47 -14.75
CA PHE A 147 -7.98 -15.18 -15.03
C PHE A 147 -8.99 -14.04 -15.22
N ILE A 148 -10.10 -14.30 -15.93
CA ILE A 148 -11.15 -13.30 -16.14
C ILE A 148 -11.85 -12.98 -14.81
N LEU A 149 -12.19 -14.02 -14.04
CA LEU A 149 -12.87 -13.88 -12.75
C LEU A 149 -12.00 -13.07 -11.78
N PHE A 150 -10.70 -13.34 -11.74
CA PHE A 150 -9.74 -12.56 -10.98
C PHE A 150 -9.63 -11.11 -11.42
N ALA A 151 -9.47 -10.88 -12.73
CA ALA A 151 -9.39 -9.52 -13.25
C ALA A 151 -10.63 -8.70 -12.89
N VAL A 152 -11.83 -9.29 -13.00
CA VAL A 152 -13.08 -8.62 -12.61
C VAL A 152 -13.12 -8.32 -11.12
N MET A 153 -12.75 -9.29 -10.27
CA MET A 153 -12.73 -9.10 -8.82
C MET A 153 -11.73 -8.01 -8.39
N LEU A 154 -10.56 -7.96 -9.03
CA LEU A 154 -9.56 -6.93 -8.80
C LEU A 154 -9.98 -5.57 -9.38
N LEU A 155 -10.78 -5.53 -10.45
CA LEU A 155 -11.24 -4.29 -11.06
C LEU A 155 -12.28 -3.55 -10.20
N ILE A 156 -13.11 -4.25 -9.42
CA ILE A 156 -14.16 -3.66 -8.55
C ILE A 156 -13.63 -2.62 -7.54
N PRO A 157 -12.49 -2.84 -6.87
CA PRO A 157 -11.83 -1.83 -6.04
C PRO A 157 -11.64 -0.46 -6.70
N PHE A 158 -11.33 -0.39 -8.01
CA PHE A 158 -11.07 0.88 -8.69
C PHE A 158 -12.25 1.88 -8.65
N PRO A 159 -13.45 1.54 -9.15
CA PRO A 159 -14.59 2.45 -9.08
C PRO A 159 -15.00 2.76 -7.64
N LEU A 160 -14.79 1.83 -6.68
CA LEU A 160 -15.03 2.10 -5.26
C LEU A 160 -14.08 3.17 -4.71
N LEU A 161 -12.79 3.08 -5.01
CA LEU A 161 -11.80 4.09 -4.61
C LEU A 161 -12.07 5.46 -5.23
N VAL A 162 -12.42 5.50 -6.52
CA VAL A 162 -12.84 6.74 -7.20
C VAL A 162 -14.11 7.30 -6.55
N PHE A 163 -15.10 6.45 -6.26
CA PHE A 163 -16.33 6.85 -5.58
C PHE A 163 -16.04 7.45 -4.20
N PHE A 164 -15.18 6.83 -3.39
CA PHE A 164 -14.83 7.37 -2.08
C PHE A 164 -14.09 8.70 -2.18
N LEU A 165 -13.16 8.86 -3.13
CA LEU A 165 -12.47 10.12 -3.35
C LEU A 165 -13.45 11.24 -3.76
N VAL A 166 -14.25 11.01 -4.80
CA VAL A 166 -15.20 12.02 -5.31
C VAL A 166 -16.26 12.35 -4.26
N SER A 167 -16.80 11.35 -3.57
CA SER A 167 -17.80 11.56 -2.52
C SER A 167 -17.22 12.33 -1.34
N THR A 168 -15.96 12.07 -0.99
CA THR A 168 -15.24 12.83 0.04
C THR A 168 -15.03 14.28 -0.38
N LEU A 169 -14.58 14.52 -1.61
CA LEU A 169 -14.41 15.88 -2.15
C LEU A 169 -15.73 16.66 -2.11
N LYS A 170 -16.83 16.02 -2.50
CA LYS A 170 -18.17 16.60 -2.49
C LYS A 170 -18.69 16.87 -1.07
N ALA A 171 -18.48 15.94 -0.13
CA ALA A 171 -18.90 16.14 1.26
C ALA A 171 -18.11 17.29 1.91
N LEU A 172 -16.82 17.38 1.59
CA LEU A 172 -15.91 18.35 2.17
C LEU A 172 -16.09 19.76 1.59
N SER A 173 -16.48 19.88 0.31
CA SER A 173 -16.80 21.18 -0.30
C SER A 173 -18.05 21.84 0.29
N VAL A 174 -18.93 21.04 0.92
CA VAL A 174 -20.15 21.51 1.60
C VAL A 174 -19.90 21.80 3.09
N SER A 175 -18.87 21.20 3.70
CA SER A 175 -18.58 21.36 5.13
C SER A 175 -17.63 22.52 5.41
N ILE A 176 -18.08 23.52 6.18
CA ILE A 176 -17.27 24.68 6.62
C ILE A 176 -16.39 24.33 7.86
N SER A 177 -16.67 23.21 8.52
CA SER A 177 -16.17 22.91 9.88
C SER A 177 -14.81 22.21 9.97
N VAL A 178 -14.23 21.71 8.87
CA VAL A 178 -12.98 20.93 8.93
C VAL A 178 -11.78 21.85 8.69
N PRO A 179 -10.76 21.85 9.56
CA PRO A 179 -9.54 22.63 9.33
C PRO A 179 -8.88 22.26 8.01
N ALA A 180 -8.44 23.25 7.23
CA ALA A 180 -7.84 23.05 5.91
C ALA A 180 -6.67 22.06 5.90
N VAL A 181 -5.92 21.97 7.01
CA VAL A 181 -4.81 21.02 7.19
C VAL A 181 -5.31 19.56 7.24
N GLU A 182 -6.42 19.30 7.92
CA GLU A 182 -7.01 17.96 8.05
C GLU A 182 -7.69 17.53 6.75
N GLN A 183 -8.36 18.47 6.07
CA GLN A 183 -8.91 18.28 4.72
C GLN A 183 -7.84 17.83 3.72
N LYS A 184 -6.72 18.56 3.64
CA LYS A 184 -5.62 18.23 2.72
C LYS A 184 -5.05 16.83 2.98
N ARG A 185 -5.03 16.38 4.23
CA ARG A 185 -4.55 15.04 4.59
C ARG A 185 -5.51 13.93 4.22
N ILE A 186 -6.80 14.14 4.43
CA ILE A 186 -7.79 13.13 4.07
C ILE A 186 -7.85 12.97 2.55
N ILE A 187 -7.88 14.08 1.81
CA ILE A 187 -7.78 14.06 0.34
C ILE A 187 -6.44 13.45 -0.10
N GLY A 188 -5.33 13.84 0.54
CA GLY A 188 -4.00 13.30 0.24
C GLY A 188 -3.92 11.79 0.46
N THR A 189 -4.50 11.27 1.54
CA THR A 189 -4.55 9.83 1.82
C THR A 189 -5.38 9.10 0.77
N LEU A 190 -6.57 9.60 0.44
CA LEU A 190 -7.43 9.00 -0.59
C LEU A 190 -6.78 9.05 -1.98
N GLY A 191 -6.15 10.17 -2.32
CA GLY A 191 -5.40 10.34 -3.56
C GLY A 191 -4.19 9.42 -3.63
N LEU A 192 -3.47 9.21 -2.52
CA LEU A 192 -2.34 8.30 -2.45
C LEU A 192 -2.79 6.84 -2.60
N VAL A 193 -3.88 6.43 -1.94
CA VAL A 193 -4.45 5.07 -2.11
C VAL A 193 -4.92 4.83 -3.54
N LEU A 194 -5.67 5.77 -4.13
CA LEU A 194 -6.13 5.65 -5.50
C LEU A 194 -4.96 5.67 -6.49
N GLY A 195 -3.98 6.53 -6.28
CA GLY A 195 -2.76 6.61 -7.08
C GLY A 195 -1.96 5.33 -7.01
N ASN A 196 -1.79 4.76 -5.82
CA ASN A 196 -1.11 3.49 -5.60
C ASN A 196 -1.80 2.36 -6.38
N TYR A 197 -3.11 2.21 -6.17
CA TYR A 197 -3.90 1.23 -6.90
C TYR A 197 -3.81 1.41 -8.43
N THR A 198 -3.96 2.64 -8.92
CA THR A 198 -3.98 2.94 -10.36
C THR A 198 -2.63 2.70 -11.03
N LEU A 199 -1.53 3.03 -10.33
CA LEU A 199 -0.19 2.93 -10.91
C LEU A 199 0.36 1.51 -10.81
N LEU A 200 0.16 0.84 -9.68
CA LEU A 200 0.85 -0.43 -9.37
C LEU A 200 -0.02 -1.66 -9.57
N PHE A 201 -1.33 -1.59 -9.35
CA PHE A 201 -2.23 -2.76 -9.42
C PHE A 201 -3.09 -2.79 -10.69
N LEU A 202 -3.55 -1.64 -11.17
CA LEU A 202 -4.42 -1.57 -12.35
C LEU A 202 -3.77 -2.14 -13.63
N PRO A 203 -2.46 -1.92 -13.92
CA PRO A 203 -1.82 -2.52 -15.08
C PRO A 203 -1.84 -4.06 -15.04
N LEU A 204 -1.61 -4.64 -13.86
CA LEU A 204 -1.72 -6.07 -13.62
C LEU A 204 -3.14 -6.58 -13.85
N THR A 205 -4.15 -5.90 -13.30
CA THR A 205 -5.56 -6.24 -13.51
C THR A 205 -5.96 -6.22 -14.99
N ILE A 206 -5.51 -5.22 -15.75
CA ILE A 206 -5.76 -5.15 -17.20
C ILE A 206 -5.08 -6.30 -17.93
N GLN A 207 -3.85 -6.66 -17.59
CA GLN A 207 -3.13 -7.77 -18.22
C GLN A 207 -3.76 -9.12 -17.91
N TYR A 208 -4.28 -9.35 -16.70
CA TYR A 208 -5.06 -10.54 -16.41
C TYR A 208 -6.34 -10.61 -17.25
N LEU A 209 -7.02 -9.48 -17.47
CA LEU A 209 -8.20 -9.44 -18.33
C LEU A 209 -7.86 -9.80 -19.78
N ILE A 210 -6.80 -9.21 -20.33
CA ILE A 210 -6.33 -9.48 -21.69
C ILE A 210 -5.89 -10.94 -21.83
N SER A 211 -5.15 -11.47 -20.85
CA SER A 211 -4.67 -12.85 -20.84
C SER A 211 -5.84 -13.84 -20.79
N GLY A 212 -6.85 -13.55 -19.97
CA GLY A 212 -8.07 -14.36 -19.88
C GLY A 212 -8.89 -14.38 -21.18
N ILE A 213 -8.94 -13.27 -21.93
CA ILE A 213 -9.68 -13.19 -23.21
C ILE A 213 -8.87 -13.80 -24.36
N SER A 214 -7.57 -13.52 -24.42
CA SER A 214 -6.71 -13.91 -25.54
C SER A 214 -6.22 -15.35 -25.44
N GLY A 215 -6.29 -15.95 -24.25
CA GLY A 215 -5.72 -17.28 -23.97
C GLY A 215 -4.19 -17.29 -23.94
N THR A 216 -3.55 -16.12 -23.94
CA THR A 216 -2.10 -15.95 -23.91
C THR A 216 -1.69 -15.41 -22.55
N GLU A 217 -0.76 -16.07 -21.86
CA GLU A 217 -0.26 -15.61 -20.57
C GLU A 217 0.76 -14.48 -20.77
N ASN A 218 0.33 -13.23 -20.58
CA ASN A 218 1.23 -12.07 -20.67
C ASN A 218 0.89 -11.07 -19.57
N VAL A 219 1.57 -11.21 -18.44
CA VAL A 219 1.39 -10.38 -17.23
C VAL A 219 2.66 -9.62 -16.81
N TYR A 220 3.65 -9.53 -17.70
CA TYR A 220 5.00 -9.07 -17.36
C TYR A 220 5.06 -7.65 -16.76
N ILE A 221 4.48 -6.67 -17.45
CA ILE A 221 4.55 -5.26 -17.02
C ILE A 221 3.73 -5.06 -15.74
N GLY A 222 2.59 -5.72 -15.63
CA GLY A 222 1.75 -5.70 -14.44
C GLY A 222 2.48 -6.21 -13.20
N THR A 223 3.11 -7.37 -13.30
CA THR A 223 3.87 -7.97 -12.19
C THR A 223 5.07 -7.13 -11.80
N ILE A 224 5.74 -6.49 -12.78
CA ILE A 224 6.85 -5.57 -12.50
C ILE A 224 6.37 -4.37 -11.67
N LEU A 225 5.25 -3.74 -12.05
CA LEU A 225 4.73 -2.55 -11.36
C LEU A 225 4.17 -2.89 -9.98
N GLU A 226 3.39 -3.96 -9.87
CA GLU A 226 2.91 -4.47 -8.59
C GLU A 226 4.06 -4.84 -7.66
N GLY A 227 5.18 -5.30 -8.22
CA GLY A 227 6.47 -5.54 -7.56
C GLY A 227 6.96 -4.43 -6.63
N PHE A 228 6.58 -3.18 -6.91
CA PHE A 228 6.95 -2.00 -6.14
C PHE A 228 5.95 -1.56 -5.08
N SER A 229 4.74 -2.18 -5.00
CA SER A 229 3.71 -1.75 -4.04
C SER A 229 4.18 -1.68 -2.60
N PRO A 230 4.91 -2.70 -2.09
CA PRO A 230 5.38 -2.68 -0.71
C PRO A 230 6.32 -1.51 -0.35
N LEU A 231 6.84 -0.76 -1.33
CA LEU A 231 7.63 0.46 -1.11
C LEU A 231 6.76 1.71 -0.96
N VAL A 232 5.58 1.73 -1.59
CA VAL A 232 4.67 2.88 -1.60
C VAL A 232 3.73 2.85 -0.40
N ASP A 233 3.34 1.66 0.07
CA ASP A 233 2.39 1.52 1.17
C ASP A 233 2.87 2.09 2.53
N PRO A 234 4.17 1.98 2.90
CA PRO A 234 4.67 2.69 4.08
C PRO A 234 4.61 4.22 3.96
N LEU A 235 4.57 4.80 2.75
CA LEU A 235 4.35 6.24 2.57
C LEU A 235 2.95 6.65 3.02
N LEU A 236 1.94 5.77 2.94
CA LEU A 236 0.59 6.06 3.46
C LEU A 236 0.65 6.40 4.95
N TYR A 237 1.47 5.68 5.73
CA TYR A 237 1.65 5.99 7.16
C TYR A 237 2.27 7.38 7.36
N VAL A 238 3.33 7.71 6.61
CA VAL A 238 4.02 9.00 6.71
C VAL A 238 3.08 10.15 6.33
N PHE A 239 2.30 10.01 5.26
CA PHE A 239 1.33 11.02 4.81
C PHE A 239 0.13 11.17 5.74
N MET A 240 -0.31 10.09 6.39
CA MET A 240 -1.40 10.14 7.36
C MET A 240 -0.98 10.85 8.66
N ARG A 241 0.31 10.88 9.00
CA ARG A 241 0.79 11.50 10.23
C ARG A 241 0.85 13.02 10.12
N LYS A 242 0.81 13.66 11.29
CA LYS A 242 0.78 15.10 11.46
C LYS A 242 2.12 15.72 11.06
N GLY A 243 2.38 15.89 9.76
CA GLY A 243 3.64 16.43 9.25
C GLY A 243 4.78 15.41 9.26
N ALA A 244 5.50 15.30 8.15
CA ALA A 244 6.71 14.48 8.05
C ALA A 244 7.76 14.87 9.12
N LYS A 245 7.79 16.16 9.52
CA LYS A 245 8.63 16.66 10.62
C LYS A 245 8.30 16.04 11.98
N ASP A 246 7.02 15.99 12.40
CA ASP A 246 6.66 15.39 13.70
C ASP A 246 6.85 13.86 13.71
N THR A 247 6.95 13.24 12.53
CA THR A 247 7.25 11.81 12.35
C THR A 247 8.74 11.53 12.49
N LEU A 248 9.59 12.35 11.86
CA LEU A 248 11.04 12.31 12.00
C LEU A 248 11.49 12.63 13.44
N LEU A 249 10.82 13.58 14.09
CA LEU A 249 11.08 13.96 15.49
C LEU A 249 10.73 12.86 16.51
N ALA A 250 9.95 11.84 16.14
CA ALA A 250 9.67 10.71 17.03
C ALA A 250 10.69 9.58 16.95
N PHE A 251 11.69 9.68 16.07
CA PHE A 251 12.81 8.75 16.03
C PHE A 251 13.98 9.33 16.84
N PRO A 252 14.42 8.68 17.94
CA PRO A 252 15.52 9.18 18.77
C PRO A 252 16.82 9.45 18.00
N CYS A 253 17.02 8.75 16.88
CA CYS A 253 18.19 8.91 16.02
C CYS A 253 18.14 10.19 15.16
N PHE A 254 16.95 10.63 14.75
CA PHE A 254 16.77 11.86 13.95
C PHE A 254 16.62 13.10 14.81
N ASP A 255 16.07 12.96 16.02
CA ASP A 255 16.03 14.04 17.02
C ASP A 255 17.46 14.52 17.34
N LYS A 256 18.40 13.55 17.45
CA LYS A 256 19.82 13.83 17.64
C LYS A 256 20.46 14.52 16.42
N LEU A 257 20.12 14.07 15.21
CA LEU A 257 20.66 14.60 13.95
C LEU A 257 20.15 16.02 13.64
N MET A 258 18.88 16.32 13.93
CA MET A 258 18.31 17.66 13.73
C MET A 258 18.71 18.63 14.86
N GLY A 259 18.88 18.15 16.09
CA GLY A 259 19.47 18.94 17.17
C GLY A 259 20.91 19.38 16.87
N GLU A 260 21.69 18.53 16.20
CA GLU A 260 23.04 18.88 15.72
C GLU A 260 23.01 19.92 14.58
N GLN A 261 22.03 19.87 13.67
CA GLN A 261 21.90 20.87 12.59
C GLN A 261 21.46 22.26 13.10
N GLU A 262 20.54 22.32 14.06
CA GLU A 262 20.14 23.60 14.68
C GLU A 262 21.30 24.21 15.49
N GLN A 263 22.07 23.40 16.23
CA GLN A 263 23.26 23.89 16.93
C GLN A 263 24.37 24.39 15.98
N SER A 264 24.62 23.72 14.86
CA SER A 264 25.59 24.20 13.87
C SER A 264 25.15 25.49 13.16
N GLN A 265 23.85 25.70 12.91
CA GLN A 265 23.36 26.96 12.33
C GLN A 265 23.40 28.13 13.30
N VAL A 266 23.11 27.90 14.60
CA VAL A 266 23.19 28.95 15.63
C VAL A 266 24.64 29.35 15.91
N THR A 267 25.57 28.38 15.95
CA THR A 267 27.01 28.64 16.16
C THR A 267 27.63 29.43 15.01
N ASN A 268 27.27 29.12 13.76
CA ASN A 268 27.73 29.89 12.59
C ASN A 268 27.15 31.31 12.52
N MET A 269 26.00 31.58 13.14
CA MET A 269 25.42 32.94 13.19
C MET A 269 26.09 33.79 14.27
N THR A 270 26.50 33.19 15.40
CA THR A 270 27.22 33.90 16.48
C THR A 270 28.67 34.23 16.12
N ASP A 271 29.33 33.41 15.29
CA ASP A 271 30.70 33.68 14.86
C ASP A 271 30.80 34.81 13.81
N ILE A 272 29.72 35.06 13.05
CA ILE A 272 29.66 36.16 12.06
C ILE A 272 29.40 37.52 12.74
N GLU A 273 28.67 37.57 13.86
CA GLU A 273 28.51 38.79 14.67
C GLU A 273 29.73 39.09 15.57
N GLY A 274 30.62 38.11 15.78
CA GLY A 274 31.84 38.25 16.59
C GLY A 274 33.12 38.67 15.85
N SER A 275 33.08 38.85 14.52
CA SER A 275 34.22 39.28 13.69
C SER A 275 34.04 40.65 13.02
N GLY A 276 33.29 41.54 13.68
CA GLY A 276 33.38 42.99 13.44
C GLY A 276 34.71 43.58 13.89
#